data_AF-A0A352XCE4-F1
#
_entry.id   AF-A0A352XCE4-F1
#
_cell.length_a   1.000
_cell.length_b   1.000
_cell.length_c   1.000
_cell.angle_alpha   90.00
_cell.angle_beta   90.00
_cell.angle_gamma   90.00
#
_symmetry.space_group_name_H-M   'P 1'
#
loop_
_entity.id
_entity.type
_entity.pdbx_description
1 polymer ?
#
loop_
_entity_poly.entity_id
_entity_poly.type
_entity_poly.pdbx_seq_one_letter_code
_entity_poly.pdbx_strand_id
1 'polypeptide(L)'
;MGRIKGKEPKKGKRIAPPNQLPPLPNYDLEPPVFCFRYLDKTYGLDSCTKDEKAALASTLYKLSQLSWKQLRLEPRHGLGYELIARNSIRVGIPKHITEDVDIIAFRFKGKAPMVGYRDREIFRIVWLDRDFTLYDHGS
;
A
#
# COMPACT_ATOMS: atom_id res chain seq x y z
N MET A 1 -48.28 -33.89 57.86
CA MET A 1 -48.02 -33.27 56.54
C MET A 1 -46.88 -32.27 56.68
N GLY A 2 -45.66 -32.64 56.25
CA GLY A 2 -44.47 -31.79 56.36
C GLY A 2 -44.32 -30.86 55.16
N ARG A 3 -44.14 -29.55 55.40
CA ARG A 3 -43.97 -28.51 54.36
C ARG A 3 -42.50 -28.47 53.91
N ILE A 4 -42.22 -28.79 52.65
CA ILE A 4 -40.87 -28.67 52.06
C ILE A 4 -40.61 -27.21 51.69
N LYS A 5 -39.60 -26.59 52.30
CA LYS A 5 -39.15 -25.23 51.98
C LYS A 5 -38.20 -25.29 50.78
N GLY A 6 -38.62 -24.76 49.63
CA GLY A 6 -37.78 -24.71 48.42
C GLY A 6 -36.57 -23.80 48.62
N LYS A 7 -35.38 -24.26 48.21
CA LYS A 7 -34.15 -23.44 48.24
C LYS A 7 -34.19 -22.42 47.10
N GLU A 8 -33.80 -21.18 47.39
CA GLU A 8 -33.71 -20.11 46.39
C GLU A 8 -32.65 -20.41 45.31
N PRO A 9 -32.92 -20.07 44.04
CA PRO A 9 -31.99 -20.32 42.95
C PRO A 9 -30.76 -19.40 43.06
N LYS A 10 -29.56 -19.99 43.11
CA LYS A 10 -28.30 -19.24 43.06
C LYS A 10 -28.13 -18.63 41.66
N LYS A 11 -28.15 -17.30 41.59
CA LYS A 11 -27.89 -16.52 40.38
C LYS A 11 -26.47 -16.82 39.89
N GLY A 12 -26.34 -17.43 38.71
CA GLY A 12 -25.03 -17.74 38.12
C GLY A 12 -24.19 -16.49 37.89
N LYS A 13 -22.86 -16.61 38.05
CA LYS A 13 -21.91 -15.53 37.71
C LYS A 13 -22.08 -15.19 36.22
N ARG A 14 -22.45 -13.94 35.93
CA ARG A 14 -22.47 -13.42 34.55
C ARG A 14 -21.04 -13.49 34.00
N ILE A 15 -20.84 -14.29 32.97
CA ILE A 15 -19.62 -14.24 32.15
C ILE A 15 -19.68 -12.90 31.42
N ALA A 16 -18.76 -11.99 31.74
CA ALA A 16 -18.62 -10.75 30.98
C ALA A 16 -18.23 -11.11 29.54
N PRO A 17 -18.79 -10.44 28.52
CA PRO A 17 -18.32 -10.63 27.16
C PRO A 17 -16.80 -10.36 27.11
N PRO A 18 -16.04 -11.08 26.26
CA PRO A 18 -14.62 -10.80 26.10
C PRO A 18 -14.42 -9.31 25.80
N ASN A 19 -13.38 -8.69 26.37
CA ASN A 19 -12.97 -7.35 25.95
C ASN A 19 -12.91 -7.32 24.43
N GLN A 20 -13.69 -6.42 23.81
CA GLN A 20 -13.66 -6.23 22.37
C GLN A 20 -12.19 -5.99 21.97
N LEU A 21 -11.67 -6.83 21.07
CA LEU A 21 -10.38 -6.59 20.46
C LEU A 21 -10.40 -5.18 19.88
N PRO A 22 -9.32 -4.39 20.02
CA PRO A 22 -9.26 -3.08 19.38
C PRO A 22 -9.55 -3.25 17.88
N PRO A 23 -10.29 -2.31 17.26
CA PRO A 23 -10.59 -2.39 15.84
C PRO A 23 -9.29 -2.49 15.06
N LEU A 24 -9.29 -3.28 13.98
CA LEU A 24 -8.14 -3.37 13.08
C LEU A 24 -7.76 -1.96 12.60
N PRO A 25 -6.45 -1.63 12.55
CA PRO A 25 -6.01 -0.33 12.08
C PRO A 25 -6.43 -0.12 10.62
N ASN A 26 -6.91 1.09 10.32
CA ASN A 26 -7.30 1.48 8.98
C ASN A 26 -6.11 2.12 8.24
N TYR A 27 -5.34 1.30 7.52
CA TYR A 27 -4.17 1.76 6.78
C TYR A 27 -4.46 2.73 5.64
N ASP A 28 -5.72 2.94 5.23
CA ASP A 28 -6.08 3.98 4.26
C ASP A 28 -5.90 5.40 4.82
N LEU A 29 -5.90 5.55 6.15
CA LEU A 29 -5.68 6.82 6.83
C LEU A 29 -4.20 7.11 7.09
N GLU A 30 -3.34 6.12 6.91
CA GLU A 30 -1.90 6.26 7.10
C GLU A 30 -1.23 6.80 5.84
N PRO A 31 -0.18 7.64 5.98
CA PRO A 31 0.69 7.98 4.87
C PRO A 31 1.53 6.80 4.39
N PRO A 32 1.98 6.80 3.13
CA PRO A 32 2.80 5.73 2.59
C PRO A 32 4.19 5.69 3.25
N VAL A 33 4.62 4.48 3.61
CA VAL A 33 6.02 4.19 3.97
C VAL A 33 6.73 3.59 2.76
N PHE A 34 7.82 4.20 2.31
CA PHE A 34 8.50 3.76 1.09
C PHE A 34 9.57 2.72 1.37
N CYS A 35 9.54 1.62 0.61
CA CYS A 35 10.45 0.50 0.75
C CYS A 35 11.15 0.16 -0.58
N PHE A 36 12.48 0.21 -0.57
CA PHE A 36 13.33 -0.08 -1.73
C PHE A 36 13.89 -1.51 -1.75
N ARG A 37 13.51 -2.37 -0.79
CA ARG A 37 14.09 -3.72 -0.62
C ARG A 37 14.05 -4.58 -1.89
N TYR A 38 13.03 -4.38 -2.73
CA TYR A 38 12.80 -5.16 -3.94
C TYR A 38 13.02 -4.37 -5.23
N LEU A 39 13.70 -3.23 -5.15
CA LEU A 39 13.98 -2.42 -6.32
C LEU A 39 14.82 -3.22 -7.31
N ASP A 40 14.34 -3.32 -8.54
CA ASP A 40 15.01 -4.00 -9.64
C ASP A 40 16.36 -3.34 -9.96
N LYS A 41 17.31 -4.13 -10.48
CA LYS A 41 18.66 -3.61 -10.81
C LYS A 41 18.65 -2.77 -12.09
N THR A 42 17.90 -3.18 -13.10
CA THR A 42 17.84 -2.51 -14.40
C THR A 42 17.00 -1.23 -14.31
N TYR A 43 15.85 -1.32 -13.65
CA TYR A 43 14.97 -0.18 -13.35
C TYR A 43 15.26 0.42 -11.96
N GLY A 44 16.51 0.34 -11.51
CA GLY A 44 16.94 0.71 -10.18
C GLY A 44 17.54 2.11 -10.06
N LEU A 45 17.95 2.44 -8.84
CA LEU A 45 18.63 3.71 -8.54
C LEU A 45 19.98 3.83 -9.25
N ASP A 46 20.67 2.72 -9.53
CA ASP A 46 21.98 2.75 -10.20
C ASP A 46 21.87 3.25 -11.64
N SER A 47 20.72 3.02 -12.28
CA SER A 47 20.42 3.52 -13.62
C SER A 47 20.01 5.00 -13.62
N CYS A 48 19.57 5.56 -12.48
CA CYS A 48 19.10 6.94 -12.38
C CYS A 48 20.24 7.98 -12.47
N THR A 49 19.97 9.07 -13.18
CA THR A 49 20.75 10.31 -13.14
C THR A 49 20.66 10.98 -11.76
N LYS A 50 21.55 11.95 -11.49
CA LYS A 50 21.52 12.73 -10.24
C LYS A 50 20.19 13.47 -10.07
N ASP A 51 19.69 14.08 -11.14
CA ASP A 51 18.43 14.82 -11.12
C ASP A 51 17.22 13.90 -10.88
N GLU A 52 17.25 12.67 -11.41
CA GLU A 52 16.23 11.66 -11.13
C GLU A 52 16.19 11.25 -9.67
N LYS A 53 17.36 11.07 -9.06
CA LYS A 53 17.45 10.74 -7.63
C LYS A 53 16.92 11.88 -6.77
N ALA A 54 17.25 13.13 -7.10
CA ALA A 54 16.74 14.32 -6.41
C ALA A 54 15.22 14.48 -6.57
N ALA A 55 14.70 14.26 -7.78
CA ALA A 55 13.26 14.30 -8.07
C ALA A 55 12.50 13.19 -7.33
N LEU A 56 13.06 11.98 -7.28
CA LEU A 56 12.51 10.87 -6.50
C LEU A 56 12.41 11.24 -5.02
N ALA A 57 13.50 11.67 -4.39
CA ALA A 57 13.50 12.03 -2.97
C ALA A 57 12.48 13.14 -2.66
N SER A 58 12.41 14.17 -3.50
CA SER A 58 11.44 15.26 -3.37
C SER A 58 9.99 14.77 -3.50
N THR A 59 9.74 13.83 -4.41
CA THR A 59 8.42 13.24 -4.61
C THR A 59 8.02 12.36 -3.42
N LEU A 60 8.92 11.49 -2.94
CA LEU A 60 8.66 10.65 -1.77
C LEU A 60 8.29 11.51 -0.56
N TYR A 61 8.99 12.62 -0.34
CA TYR A 61 8.63 13.57 0.71
C TYR A 61 7.19 14.07 0.54
N LYS A 62 6.82 14.59 -0.63
CA LYS A 62 5.45 15.11 -0.88
C LYS A 62 4.38 14.03 -0.66
N LEU A 63 4.59 12.83 -1.19
CA LEU A 63 3.64 11.72 -1.06
C LEU A 63 3.52 11.26 0.39
N SER A 64 4.61 11.28 1.18
CA SER A 64 4.59 10.91 2.60
C SER A 64 3.78 11.88 3.49
N GLN A 65 3.36 13.03 2.96
CA GLN A 65 2.51 13.99 3.70
C GLN A 65 1.01 13.71 3.53
N LEU A 66 0.65 12.75 2.68
CA LEU A 66 -0.74 12.42 2.35
C LEU A 66 -1.06 10.98 2.72
N SER A 67 -2.23 10.76 3.29
CA SER A 67 -2.76 9.41 3.49
C SER A 67 -3.04 8.72 2.17
N TRP A 68 -3.05 7.38 2.17
CA TRP A 68 -3.48 6.59 1.01
C TRP A 68 -4.86 6.99 0.47
N LYS A 69 -5.79 7.34 1.37
CA LYS A 69 -7.12 7.85 1.00
C LYS A 69 -7.03 9.17 0.24
N GLN A 70 -6.19 10.10 0.68
CA GLN A 70 -5.99 11.38 -0.03
C GLN A 70 -5.32 11.15 -1.39
N LEU A 71 -4.26 10.32 -1.43
CA LEU A 71 -3.56 9.99 -2.68
C LEU A 71 -4.48 9.39 -3.75
N ARG A 72 -5.47 8.59 -3.35
CA ARG A 72 -6.46 8.02 -4.28
C ARG A 72 -7.37 9.08 -4.92
N LEU A 73 -7.56 10.22 -4.26
CA LEU A 73 -8.40 11.33 -4.73
C LEU A 73 -7.62 12.36 -5.54
N GLU A 74 -6.29 12.36 -5.45
CA GLU A 74 -5.42 13.26 -6.20
C GLU A 74 -5.37 12.91 -7.70
N PRO A 75 -5.12 13.89 -8.60
CA PRO A 75 -4.95 13.63 -10.03
C PRO A 75 -3.76 12.71 -10.32
N ARG A 76 -3.93 11.78 -11.29
CA ARG A 76 -2.91 10.79 -11.69
C ARG A 76 -1.59 11.39 -12.20
N HIS A 77 -1.65 12.58 -12.79
CA HIS A 77 -0.46 13.32 -13.26
C HIS A 77 0.10 14.29 -12.22
N GLY A 78 -0.51 14.34 -11.03
CA GLY A 78 -0.06 15.08 -9.86
C GLY A 78 0.49 14.15 -8.79
N LEU A 79 -0.12 14.16 -7.61
CA LEU A 79 0.26 13.30 -6.47
C LEU A 79 -0.52 11.99 -6.42
N GLY A 80 -1.51 11.80 -7.31
CA GLY A 80 -2.27 10.56 -7.39
C GLY A 80 -1.50 9.44 -8.07
N TYR A 81 -2.14 8.28 -8.16
CA TYR A 81 -1.60 7.09 -8.82
C TYR A 81 -2.57 6.45 -9.78
N GLU A 82 -2.04 5.61 -10.66
CA GLU A 82 -2.80 4.76 -11.58
C GLU A 82 -2.59 3.29 -11.27
N LEU A 83 -3.59 2.47 -11.61
CA LEU A 83 -3.49 1.01 -11.57
C LEU A 83 -2.92 0.52 -12.90
N ILE A 84 -1.93 -0.35 -12.81
CA ILE A 84 -1.25 -0.93 -13.97
C ILE A 84 -1.76 -2.35 -14.18
N ALA A 85 -2.26 -2.61 -15.39
CA ALA A 85 -2.67 -3.95 -15.77
C ALA A 85 -1.43 -4.87 -15.81
N ARG A 86 -1.49 -6.01 -15.11
CA ARG A 86 -0.38 -6.96 -15.03
C ARG A 86 0.13 -7.41 -16.40
N ASN A 87 -0.79 -7.59 -17.34
CA ASN A 87 -0.50 -8.01 -18.71
C ASN A 87 0.15 -6.92 -19.59
N SER A 88 0.22 -5.66 -19.12
CA SER A 88 0.93 -4.60 -19.85
C SER A 88 2.41 -4.50 -19.48
N ILE A 89 2.83 -5.11 -18.35
CA ILE A 89 4.23 -5.17 -17.93
C ILE A 89 5.02 -6.05 -18.90
N ARG A 90 6.08 -5.49 -19.50
CA ARG A 90 6.89 -6.14 -20.53
C ARG A 90 8.04 -7.00 -19.98
N VAL A 91 8.29 -6.88 -18.67
CA VAL A 91 9.32 -7.64 -17.95
C VAL A 91 8.68 -8.70 -17.05
N GLY A 92 9.47 -9.66 -16.59
CA GLY A 92 8.98 -10.65 -15.63
C GLY A 92 8.57 -10.00 -14.31
N ILE A 93 7.31 -10.19 -13.91
CA ILE A 93 6.80 -9.74 -12.60
C ILE A 93 7.44 -10.61 -11.50
N PRO A 94 8.10 -10.04 -10.48
CA PRO A 94 8.69 -10.80 -9.39
C PRO A 94 7.66 -11.67 -8.66
N LYS A 95 8.05 -12.90 -8.32
CA LYS A 95 7.17 -13.90 -7.67
C LYS A 95 6.53 -13.44 -6.35
N HIS A 96 7.11 -12.44 -5.69
CA HIS A 96 6.57 -11.90 -4.44
C HIS A 96 5.37 -10.96 -4.66
N ILE A 97 5.06 -10.58 -5.91
CA ILE A 97 3.89 -9.79 -6.28
C ILE A 97 2.81 -10.74 -6.80
N THR A 98 2.00 -11.27 -5.90
CA THR A 98 0.96 -12.28 -6.19
C THR A 98 -0.24 -11.69 -6.94
N GLU A 99 -0.97 -12.52 -7.70
CA GLU A 99 -2.06 -12.09 -8.61
C GLU A 99 -3.17 -11.24 -7.98
N ASP A 100 -3.36 -11.36 -6.66
CA ASP A 100 -4.33 -10.60 -5.87
C ASP A 100 -3.87 -9.18 -5.51
N VAL A 101 -2.62 -8.81 -5.82
CA VAL A 101 -2.04 -7.51 -5.51
C VAL A 101 -2.05 -6.61 -6.74
N ASP A 102 -2.65 -5.44 -6.56
CA ASP A 102 -2.64 -4.34 -7.53
C ASP A 102 -1.24 -3.75 -7.69
N ILE A 103 -0.85 -3.52 -8.94
CA ILE A 103 0.36 -2.79 -9.31
C ILE A 103 -0.02 -1.32 -9.49
N ILE A 104 0.72 -0.43 -8.82
CA ILE A 104 0.44 0.99 -8.72
C ILE A 104 1.62 1.79 -9.28
N ALA A 105 1.34 2.86 -10.03
CA ALA A 105 2.33 3.79 -10.53
C ALA A 105 2.09 5.22 -10.03
N PHE A 106 3.11 5.82 -9.43
CA PHE A 106 3.18 7.25 -9.10
C PHE A 106 4.18 7.94 -10.01
N ARG A 107 3.93 9.19 -10.42
CA ARG A 107 4.92 9.97 -11.16
C ARG A 107 5.98 10.52 -10.21
N PHE A 108 7.28 10.38 -10.53
CA PHE A 108 8.37 10.85 -9.66
C PHE A 108 9.30 11.87 -10.32
N LYS A 109 9.34 11.93 -11.66
CA LYS A 109 10.05 12.95 -12.43
C LYS A 109 9.28 13.25 -13.71
N GLY A 110 8.64 14.41 -13.80
CA GLY A 110 7.78 14.74 -14.94
C GLY A 110 6.70 13.67 -15.12
N LYS A 111 6.74 12.91 -16.22
CA LYS A 111 5.84 11.78 -16.48
C LYS A 111 6.43 10.40 -16.14
N ALA A 112 7.72 10.30 -15.80
CA ALA A 112 8.33 9.01 -15.48
C ALA A 112 7.73 8.43 -14.20
N PRO A 113 7.20 7.18 -14.23
CA PRO A 113 6.62 6.57 -13.05
C PRO A 113 7.61 5.76 -12.21
N MET A 114 7.35 5.76 -10.90
CA MET A 114 7.82 4.74 -9.98
C MET A 114 6.68 3.74 -9.78
N VAL A 115 6.97 2.48 -10.02
CA VAL A 115 5.98 1.40 -10.06
C VAL A 115 6.27 0.42 -8.93
N GLY A 116 5.22 -0.02 -8.27
CA GLY A 116 5.31 -0.88 -7.11
C GLY A 116 3.95 -1.42 -6.68
N TYR A 117 3.87 -1.88 -5.45
CA TYR A 117 2.63 -2.36 -4.87
C TYR A 117 2.50 -1.93 -3.42
N ARG A 118 1.25 -1.89 -2.96
CA ARG A 118 0.91 -1.52 -1.59
C ARG A 118 0.71 -2.76 -0.73
N ASP A 119 1.33 -2.75 0.44
CA ASP A 119 1.14 -3.73 1.51
C ASP A 119 0.90 -2.94 2.80
N ARG A 120 -0.38 -2.83 3.20
CA ARG A 120 -0.84 -1.95 4.28
C ARG A 120 -0.42 -0.49 4.03
N GLU A 121 0.30 0.15 4.94
CA GLU A 121 0.86 1.49 4.77
C GLU A 121 2.09 1.51 3.86
N ILE A 122 2.74 0.37 3.61
CA ILE A 122 4.01 0.31 2.90
C ILE A 122 3.79 0.33 1.39
N PHE A 123 4.38 1.29 0.68
CA PHE A 123 4.58 1.22 -0.76
C PHE A 123 5.95 0.61 -1.06
N ARG A 124 5.93 -0.60 -1.62
CA ARG A 124 7.14 -1.31 -2.03
C ARG A 124 7.43 -0.96 -3.47
N ILE A 125 8.48 -0.16 -3.68
CA ILE A 125 8.93 0.30 -5.00
C ILE A 125 9.72 -0.84 -5.64
N VAL A 126 9.34 -1.20 -6.86
CA VAL A 126 9.92 -2.33 -7.61
C VAL A 126 10.65 -1.83 -8.85
N TRP A 127 10.12 -0.81 -9.54
CA TRP A 127 10.72 -0.27 -10.76
C TRP A 127 10.67 1.25 -10.81
N LEU A 128 11.70 1.88 -11.34
CA LEU A 128 11.73 3.29 -11.75
C LEU A 128 11.77 3.33 -13.29
N ASP A 129 10.61 3.52 -13.93
CA ASP A 129 10.46 3.46 -15.38
C ASP A 129 10.77 4.80 -16.04
N ARG A 130 12.05 5.14 -16.06
CA ARG A 130 12.54 6.46 -16.52
C ARG A 130 12.36 6.69 -18.02
N ASP A 131 12.47 5.61 -18.77
CA ASP A 131 12.52 5.61 -20.24
C ASP A 131 11.20 5.13 -20.86
N PHE A 132 10.14 4.93 -20.07
CA PHE A 132 8.82 4.48 -20.51
C PHE A 132 8.84 3.12 -21.23
N THR A 133 9.69 2.21 -20.75
CA THR A 133 9.92 0.89 -21.36
C THR A 133 9.32 -0.26 -20.57
N LEU A 134 9.01 -0.05 -19.27
CA LEU A 134 8.54 -1.11 -18.38
C LEU A 134 7.19 -1.69 -18.80
N TYR A 135 6.26 -0.84 -19.24
CA TYR A 135 4.91 -1.24 -19.63
C TYR A 135 4.38 -0.38 -20.78
N ASP A 136 3.21 -0.74 -21.30
CA ASP A 136 2.53 0.09 -22.30
C ASP A 136 1.90 1.34 -21.65
N HIS A 137 2.41 2.52 -22.01
CA HIS A 137 1.96 3.80 -21.48
C HIS A 137 0.74 4.38 -22.21
N GLY A 138 0.29 3.73 -23.30
CA GLY A 138 -0.71 4.29 -24.20
C GLY A 138 -0.12 5.48 -24.97
N SER A 139 -0.24 5.45 -26.30
CA SER A 139 0.19 6.53 -27.19
C SER A 139 -0.60 7.82 -26.97
#